data_AF-A0A7X8PBI0-F1
#
_entry.id   AF-A0A7X8PBI0-F1
#
_cell.length_a   1.000
_cell.length_b   1.000
_cell.length_c   1.000
_cell.angle_alpha   90.00
_cell.angle_beta   90.00
_cell.angle_gamma   90.00
#
_symmetry.space_group_name_H-M   'P 1'
#
loop_
_entity.id
_entity.type
_entity.pdbx_description
1 polymer ?
#
loop_
_entity_poly.entity_id
_entity_poly.type
_entity_poly.pdbx_seq_one_letter_code
_entity_poly.pdbx_strand_id
1 'polypeptide(L)'
;MGAVINFADARAELAGLRIWQGIETFDPPNRIHDHAELLGMAERMLASREKRFPALVTAGKMSADEAEAEIGTFRLIAADWRFICTGEGEPAPLASLDQRRAAIDASLRTIAEIAREEGTFSDALADQAECVIALRWHLEPGRRTAALSQLAREIRATSRTNQEANHAV
;
A
#
# COMPACT_ATOMS: atom_id res chain seq x y z
N MET A 1 -42.56 6.50 10.27
CA MET A 1 -41.65 5.59 9.52
C MET A 1 -40.26 6.22 9.60
N GLY A 2 -39.35 5.64 10.38
CA GLY A 2 -37.99 6.16 10.51
C GLY A 2 -37.25 5.98 9.18
N ALA A 3 -36.59 7.05 8.71
CA ALA A 3 -35.69 6.94 7.57
C ALA A 3 -34.64 5.87 7.90
N VAL A 4 -34.58 4.81 7.09
CA VAL A 4 -33.48 3.85 7.15
C VAL A 4 -32.26 4.62 6.67
N ILE A 5 -31.43 5.08 7.60
CA ILE A 5 -30.15 5.70 7.26
C ILE A 5 -29.31 4.60 6.62
N ASN A 6 -29.13 4.70 5.31
CA ASN A 6 -28.13 3.90 4.63
C ASN A 6 -26.77 4.44 5.08
N PHE A 7 -26.06 3.66 5.90
CA PHE A 7 -24.75 4.04 6.42
C PHE A 7 -23.72 4.26 5.30
N ALA A 8 -23.91 3.70 4.10
CA ALA A 8 -23.06 4.01 2.95
C ALA A 8 -23.28 5.45 2.45
N ASP A 9 -24.54 5.91 2.38
CA ASP A 9 -24.90 7.26 1.93
C ASP A 9 -24.48 8.32 2.97
N ALA A 10 -24.70 8.03 4.27
CA ALA A 10 -24.22 8.90 5.35
C ALA A 10 -22.68 8.97 5.44
N ARG A 11 -21.96 7.93 5.01
CA ARG A 11 -20.49 7.93 4.92
C ARG A 11 -20.01 8.73 3.70
N ALA A 12 -20.73 8.67 2.59
CA ALA A 12 -20.46 9.51 1.42
C ALA A 12 -20.71 11.00 1.70
N GLU A 13 -21.73 11.34 2.51
CA GLU A 13 -22.01 12.72 2.94
C GLU A 13 -20.95 13.31 3.90
N LEU A 14 -20.22 12.45 4.64
CA LEU A 14 -19.13 12.85 5.56
C LEU A 14 -17.73 12.77 4.92
N ALA A 15 -17.57 12.02 3.82
CA ALA A 15 -16.30 11.85 3.13
C ALA A 15 -16.02 13.07 2.25
N GLY A 16 -15.05 13.88 2.66
CA GLY A 16 -14.54 14.97 1.85
C GLY A 16 -13.77 14.45 0.64
N LEU A 17 -13.72 15.24 -0.43
CA LEU A 17 -12.77 15.02 -1.52
C LEU A 17 -11.37 15.50 -1.09
N ARG A 18 -10.36 14.76 -1.52
CA ARG A 18 -8.94 15.08 -1.30
C ARG A 18 -8.13 14.79 -2.54
N ILE A 19 -7.12 15.62 -2.77
CA ILE A 19 -6.16 15.47 -3.87
C ILE A 19 -4.95 14.66 -3.39
N TRP A 20 -4.68 13.55 -4.08
CA TRP A 20 -3.55 12.65 -3.88
C TRP A 20 -2.62 12.74 -5.10
N GLN A 21 -1.56 13.56 -4.98
CA GLN A 21 -0.57 13.74 -6.06
C GLN A 21 -1.18 14.11 -7.42
N GLY A 22 -2.28 14.88 -7.42
CA GLY A 22 -3.00 15.29 -8.62
C GLY A 22 -4.23 14.45 -8.97
N ILE A 23 -4.55 13.42 -8.19
CA ILE A 23 -5.76 12.58 -8.36
C ILE A 23 -6.76 12.94 -7.26
N GLU A 24 -7.95 13.42 -7.62
CA GLU A 24 -9.01 13.74 -6.67
C GLU A 24 -9.90 12.52 -6.41
N THR A 25 -10.09 12.17 -5.14
CA THR A 25 -11.00 11.09 -4.72
C THR A 25 -11.47 11.30 -3.27
N PHE A 26 -12.33 10.42 -2.76
CA PHE A 26 -12.83 10.46 -1.39
C PHE A 26 -11.73 10.21 -0.34
N ASP A 27 -11.87 10.82 0.84
CA ASP A 27 -11.11 10.50 2.05
C ASP A 27 -12.08 10.09 3.18
N PRO A 28 -12.07 8.81 3.61
CA PRO A 28 -11.17 7.74 3.17
C PRO A 28 -11.47 7.24 1.74
N PRO A 29 -10.46 6.71 1.02
CA PRO A 29 -10.64 6.08 -0.29
C PRO A 29 -11.63 4.91 -0.23
N ASN A 30 -12.27 4.60 -1.35
CA ASN A 30 -13.30 3.54 -1.37
C ASN A 30 -12.73 2.15 -1.05
N ARG A 31 -11.50 1.89 -1.50
CA ARG A 31 -10.87 0.56 -1.44
C ARG A 31 -10.09 0.27 -0.16
N ILE A 32 -10.22 1.08 0.91
CA ILE A 32 -9.45 0.88 2.17
C ILE A 32 -9.70 -0.46 2.88
N HIS A 33 -10.76 -1.18 2.52
CA HIS A 33 -11.09 -2.48 3.12
C HIS A 33 -10.85 -3.66 2.17
N ASP A 34 -10.43 -3.40 0.93
CA ASP A 34 -10.25 -4.43 -0.10
C ASP A 34 -8.86 -5.08 0.04
N HIS A 35 -8.55 -5.59 1.23
CA HIS A 35 -7.18 -6.00 1.60
C HIS A 35 -6.54 -6.97 0.59
N ALA A 36 -7.31 -7.90 0.01
CA ALA A 36 -6.80 -8.83 -1.01
C ALA A 36 -6.39 -8.11 -2.30
N GLU A 37 -7.19 -7.13 -2.75
CA GLU A 37 -6.86 -6.29 -3.91
C GLU A 37 -5.68 -5.36 -3.63
N LEU A 38 -5.57 -4.85 -2.41
CA LEU A 38 -4.45 -4.03 -1.98
C LEU A 38 -3.13 -4.83 -1.96
N LEU A 39 -3.15 -6.06 -1.45
CA LEU A 39 -2.02 -6.98 -1.56
C LEU A 39 -1.67 -7.26 -3.02
N GLY A 40 -2.66 -7.64 -3.84
CA GLY A 40 -2.46 -7.89 -5.26
C GLY A 40 -1.88 -6.69 -6.00
N MET A 41 -2.29 -5.46 -5.63
CA MET A 41 -1.71 -4.24 -6.18
C MET A 41 -0.26 -4.04 -5.76
N ALA A 42 0.05 -4.21 -4.46
CA ALA A 42 1.42 -4.09 -3.96
C ALA A 42 2.39 -5.07 -4.67
N GLU A 43 1.94 -6.31 -4.87
CA GLU A 43 2.72 -7.34 -5.60
C GLU A 43 2.90 -6.99 -7.08
N ARG A 44 1.86 -6.50 -7.76
CA ARG A 44 1.96 -6.04 -9.16
C ARG A 44 2.93 -4.86 -9.30
N MET A 45 2.90 -3.91 -8.36
CA MET A 45 3.82 -2.76 -8.35
C MET A 45 5.28 -3.19 -8.19
N LEU A 46 5.56 -4.19 -7.36
CA LEU A 46 6.87 -4.80 -7.22
C LEU A 46 7.29 -5.52 -8.51
N ALA A 47 6.46 -6.44 -9.01
CA ALA A 47 6.76 -7.24 -10.20
C ALA A 47 7.03 -6.37 -11.45
N SER A 48 6.29 -5.27 -11.60
CA SER A 48 6.51 -4.32 -12.70
C SER A 48 7.92 -3.72 -12.67
N ARG A 49 8.44 -3.40 -11.47
CA ARG A 49 9.77 -2.81 -11.29
C ARG A 49 10.86 -3.84 -11.50
N GLU A 50 10.72 -5.03 -10.90
CA GLU A 50 11.65 -6.14 -11.11
C GLU A 50 11.77 -6.51 -12.59
N LYS A 51 10.68 -6.39 -13.36
CA LYS A 51 10.69 -6.59 -14.81
C LYS A 51 11.33 -5.44 -15.60
N ARG A 52 11.01 -4.17 -15.26
CA ARG A 52 11.36 -3.01 -16.09
C ARG A 52 12.72 -2.40 -15.77
N PHE A 53 13.12 -2.36 -14.50
CA PHE A 53 14.30 -1.63 -14.06
C PHE A 53 15.62 -2.18 -14.62
N PRO A 54 15.84 -3.50 -14.77
CA PRO A 54 17.06 -4.01 -15.37
C PRO A 54 17.33 -3.45 -16.79
N ALA A 55 16.27 -3.27 -17.59
CA ALA A 55 16.38 -2.67 -18.91
C ALA A 55 16.71 -1.17 -18.85
N LEU A 56 16.16 -0.43 -17.87
CA LEU A 56 16.47 0.99 -17.66
C LEU A 56 17.92 1.20 -17.21
N VAL A 57 18.43 0.31 -16.34
CA VAL A 57 19.83 0.31 -15.91
C VAL A 57 20.76 0.03 -17.07
N THR A 58 20.46 -0.99 -17.88
CA THR A 58 21.24 -1.32 -19.08
C THR A 58 21.25 -0.16 -20.09
N ALA A 59 20.14 0.57 -20.21
CA ALA A 59 20.01 1.73 -21.08
C ALA A 59 20.61 3.03 -20.50
N GLY A 60 21.20 3.00 -19.30
CA GLY A 60 21.79 4.17 -18.63
C GLY A 60 20.76 5.23 -18.20
N LYS A 61 19.48 4.88 -18.08
CA LYS A 61 18.39 5.78 -17.68
C LYS A 61 18.14 5.82 -16.17
N MET A 62 18.77 4.90 -15.44
CA MET A 62 18.65 4.73 -13.98
C MET A 62 19.94 4.04 -13.50
N SER A 63 20.45 4.40 -12.33
CA SER A 63 21.58 3.68 -11.74
C SER A 63 21.14 2.34 -11.13
N ALA A 64 22.07 1.38 -11.01
CA ALA A 64 21.78 0.09 -10.36
C ALA A 64 21.37 0.26 -8.89
N ASP A 65 22.00 1.20 -8.18
CA ASP A 65 21.71 1.48 -6.78
C ASP A 65 20.30 2.08 -6.58
N GLU A 66 19.89 3.00 -7.46
CA GLU A 66 18.52 3.54 -7.46
C GLU A 66 17.49 2.44 -7.72
N ALA A 67 17.75 1.57 -8.70
CA ALA A 67 16.87 0.45 -9.03
C ALA A 67 16.70 -0.50 -7.83
N GLU A 68 17.80 -0.90 -7.19
CA GLU A 68 17.75 -1.81 -6.04
C GLU A 68 17.08 -1.16 -4.83
N ALA A 69 17.35 0.13 -4.56
CA ALA A 69 16.71 0.85 -3.46
C ALA A 69 15.19 0.94 -3.63
N GLU A 70 14.72 1.22 -4.85
CA GLU A 70 13.29 1.29 -5.13
C GLU A 70 12.64 -0.10 -5.09
N ILE A 71 13.27 -1.12 -5.70
CA ILE A 71 12.79 -2.51 -5.59
C ILE A 71 12.72 -2.95 -4.13
N GLY A 72 13.76 -2.68 -3.33
CA GLY A 72 13.79 -2.97 -1.89
C GLY A 72 12.63 -2.30 -1.15
N THR A 73 12.31 -1.04 -1.48
CA THR A 73 11.16 -0.34 -0.91
C THR A 73 9.83 -1.03 -1.24
N PHE A 74 9.64 -1.45 -2.49
CA PHE A 74 8.43 -2.16 -2.91
C PHE A 74 8.32 -3.58 -2.34
N ARG A 75 9.45 -4.25 -2.10
CA ARG A 75 9.48 -5.50 -1.33
C ARG A 75 8.95 -5.30 0.08
N LEU A 76 9.33 -4.20 0.76
CA LEU A 76 8.80 -3.87 2.08
C LEU A 76 7.30 -3.59 2.03
N ILE A 77 6.80 -2.86 1.03
CA ILE A 77 5.36 -2.61 0.87
C ILE A 77 4.61 -3.94 0.71
N ALA A 78 5.07 -4.82 -0.18
CA ALA A 78 4.44 -6.13 -0.40
C ALA A 78 4.53 -7.04 0.83
N ALA A 79 5.65 -7.05 1.56
CA ALA A 79 5.81 -7.83 2.78
C ALA A 79 4.84 -7.38 3.89
N ASP A 80 4.67 -6.07 4.09
CA ASP A 80 3.73 -5.54 5.07
C ASP A 80 2.29 -5.94 4.75
N TRP A 81 1.89 -5.82 3.47
CA TRP A 81 0.55 -6.21 3.04
C TRP A 81 0.33 -7.71 3.08
N ARG A 82 1.34 -8.53 2.77
CA ARG A 82 1.24 -9.98 2.93
C ARG A 82 0.99 -10.34 4.39
N PHE A 83 1.75 -9.73 5.30
CA PHE A 83 1.54 -9.93 6.73
C PHE A 83 0.16 -9.45 7.20
N ILE A 84 -0.32 -8.30 6.73
CA ILE A 84 -1.67 -7.79 7.06
C ILE A 84 -2.76 -8.76 6.61
N CYS A 85 -2.66 -9.31 5.40
CA CYS A 85 -3.70 -10.13 4.81
C CYS A 85 -3.67 -11.59 5.28
N THR A 86 -2.48 -12.17 5.41
CA THR A 86 -2.30 -13.62 5.67
C THR A 86 -1.66 -13.89 7.02
N GLY A 87 -0.95 -12.91 7.58
CA GLY A 87 -0.10 -13.10 8.76
C GLY A 87 1.18 -13.88 8.48
N GLU A 88 1.50 -14.17 7.22
CA GLU A 88 2.71 -14.88 6.85
C GLU A 88 3.88 -13.91 6.65
N GLY A 89 5.09 -14.38 6.95
CA GLY A 89 6.31 -13.59 6.85
C GLY A 89 6.46 -12.57 7.98
N GLU A 90 7.22 -11.52 7.71
CA GLU A 90 7.50 -10.44 8.66
C GLU A 90 6.99 -9.11 8.08
N PRO A 91 6.27 -8.29 8.88
CA PRO A 91 5.83 -6.97 8.44
C PRO A 91 7.03 -6.02 8.25
N ALA A 92 6.89 -5.03 7.37
CA ALA A 92 7.95 -4.07 7.12
C ALA A 92 8.25 -3.21 8.36
N PRO A 93 9.52 -2.89 8.65
CA PRO A 93 9.89 -2.09 9.81
C PRO A 93 9.19 -0.72 9.82
N LEU A 94 8.79 -0.24 11.01
CA LEU A 94 8.20 1.10 11.16
C LEU A 94 9.13 2.21 10.68
N ALA A 95 10.45 2.03 10.83
CA ALA A 95 11.46 2.97 10.37
C ALA A 95 11.43 3.22 8.85
N SER A 96 10.82 2.32 8.07
CA SER A 96 10.67 2.48 6.61
C SER A 96 9.37 3.19 6.19
N LEU A 97 8.54 3.65 7.13
CA LEU A 97 7.23 4.25 6.81
C LEU A 97 7.33 5.40 5.82
N ASP A 98 8.20 6.38 6.08
CA ASP A 98 8.32 7.56 5.22
C ASP A 98 8.89 7.23 3.84
N GLN A 99 9.84 6.29 3.77
CA GLN A 99 10.36 5.78 2.51
C GLN A 99 9.25 5.12 1.68
N ARG A 100 8.43 4.28 2.30
CA ARG A 100 7.30 3.62 1.63
C ARG A 100 6.24 4.61 1.17
N ARG A 101 5.90 5.61 2.00
CA ARG A 101 4.99 6.70 1.63
C ARG A 101 5.49 7.45 0.40
N ALA A 102 6.76 7.85 0.40
CA ALA A 102 7.36 8.58 -0.72
C ALA A 102 7.34 7.77 -2.02
N ALA A 103 7.61 6.46 -1.95
CA ALA A 103 7.57 5.57 -3.11
C ALA A 103 6.14 5.38 -3.68
N ILE A 104 5.13 5.31 -2.82
CA ILE A 104 3.73 5.28 -3.26
C ILE A 104 3.33 6.63 -3.85
N ASP A 105 3.72 7.75 -3.22
CA ASP A 105 3.47 9.09 -3.74
C ASP A 105 4.12 9.29 -5.13
N ALA A 106 5.32 8.75 -5.36
CA ALA A 106 5.94 8.75 -6.69
C ALA A 106 5.13 7.95 -7.72
N SER A 107 4.60 6.79 -7.32
CA SER A 107 3.75 5.98 -8.21
C SER A 107 2.45 6.69 -8.57
N LEU A 108 1.83 7.41 -7.62
CA LEU A 108 0.64 8.21 -7.89
C LEU A 108 0.92 9.37 -8.84
N ARG A 109 2.08 10.03 -8.73
CA ARG A 109 2.49 11.05 -9.71
C ARG A 109 2.59 10.47 -11.11
N THR A 110 3.22 9.30 -11.28
CA THR A 110 3.30 8.63 -12.59
C THR A 110 1.92 8.26 -13.13
N ILE A 111 1.00 7.78 -12.30
CA ILE A 111 -0.38 7.48 -12.72
C ILE A 111 -1.08 8.76 -13.19
N ALA A 112 -0.96 9.86 -12.45
CA ALA A 112 -1.55 11.14 -12.80
C ALA A 112 -0.95 11.73 -14.10
N GLU A 113 0.34 11.52 -14.35
CA GLU A 113 1.01 11.90 -15.59
C GLU A 113 0.48 11.11 -16.78
N ILE A 114 0.35 9.78 -16.66
CA ILE A 114 -0.24 8.93 -17.72
C ILE A 114 -1.66 9.39 -18.05
N ALA A 115 -2.51 9.59 -17.04
CA ALA A 115 -3.88 10.06 -17.27
C ALA A 115 -3.94 11.43 -17.95
N ARG A 116 -2.99 12.32 -17.63
CA ARG A 116 -2.89 13.64 -18.27
C ARG A 116 -2.47 13.53 -19.74
N GLU A 117 -1.51 12.66 -20.05
CA GLU A 117 -1.06 12.41 -21.42
C GLU A 117 -2.17 11.78 -22.28
N GLU A 118 -2.98 10.89 -21.69
CA GLU A 118 -4.13 10.26 -22.35
C GLU A 118 -5.38 11.15 -22.38
N GLY A 119 -5.38 12.26 -21.63
CA GLY A 119 -6.50 13.21 -21.54
C GLY A 119 -7.68 12.73 -20.69
N THR A 120 -7.63 11.52 -20.14
CA THR A 120 -8.64 10.94 -19.24
C THR A 120 -8.05 9.77 -18.45
N PHE A 121 -8.73 9.35 -17.38
CA PHE A 121 -8.51 8.03 -16.81
C PHE A 121 -9.27 6.99 -17.63
N SER A 122 -8.59 5.91 -18.02
CA SER A 122 -9.27 4.66 -18.38
C SER A 122 -9.76 3.95 -17.12
N ASP A 123 -10.77 3.09 -17.23
CA ASP A 123 -11.31 2.34 -16.08
C ASP A 123 -10.22 1.56 -15.34
N ALA A 124 -9.31 0.92 -16.08
CA ALA A 124 -8.19 0.18 -15.50
C ALA A 124 -7.20 1.10 -14.76
N LEU A 125 -6.94 2.30 -15.27
CA LEU A 125 -6.05 3.27 -14.63
C LEU A 125 -6.69 3.89 -13.39
N ALA A 126 -8.01 4.13 -13.43
CA ALA A 126 -8.79 4.58 -12.27
C ALA A 126 -8.80 3.53 -11.15
N ASP A 127 -9.06 2.26 -11.50
CA ASP A 127 -8.98 1.14 -10.55
C ASP A 127 -7.59 1.00 -9.94
N GLN A 128 -6.56 1.17 -10.76
CA GLN A 128 -5.19 1.17 -10.26
C GLN A 128 -4.95 2.33 -9.29
N ALA A 129 -5.37 3.55 -9.65
CA ALA A 129 -5.22 4.73 -8.81
C ALA A 129 -5.89 4.53 -7.45
N GLU A 130 -7.14 4.08 -7.42
CA GLU A 130 -7.90 3.86 -6.17
C GLU A 130 -7.18 2.89 -5.23
N CYS A 131 -6.66 1.77 -5.74
CA CYS A 131 -5.87 0.85 -4.91
C CYS A 131 -4.59 1.50 -4.38
N VAL A 132 -3.86 2.24 -5.22
CA VAL A 132 -2.59 2.89 -4.81
C VAL A 132 -2.85 4.01 -3.79
N ILE A 133 -3.96 4.74 -3.93
CA ILE A 133 -4.40 5.74 -2.94
C ILE A 133 -4.77 5.06 -1.63
N ALA A 134 -5.52 3.95 -1.65
CA ALA A 134 -5.83 3.18 -0.45
C ALA A 134 -4.56 2.67 0.25
N LEU A 135 -3.58 2.14 -0.49
CA LEU A 135 -2.27 1.78 0.04
C LEU A 135 -1.58 2.98 0.72
N ARG A 136 -1.62 4.16 0.08
CA ARG A 136 -1.03 5.40 0.63
C ARG A 136 -1.74 5.87 1.89
N TRP A 137 -3.05 5.73 1.94
CA TRP A 137 -3.90 6.12 3.07
C TRP A 137 -3.54 5.34 4.33
N HIS A 138 -3.32 4.02 4.23
CA HIS A 138 -2.91 3.19 5.36
C HIS A 138 -1.57 3.56 5.98
N LEU A 139 -0.71 4.25 5.24
CA LEU A 139 0.60 4.71 5.71
C LEU A 139 0.56 6.12 6.32
N GLU A 140 -0.61 6.77 6.43
CA GLU A 140 -0.67 8.11 7.00
C GLU A 140 -0.34 8.16 8.50
N PRO A 141 0.29 9.26 8.96
CA PRO A 141 0.44 9.51 10.39
C PRO A 141 -0.91 9.42 11.12
N GLY A 142 -0.93 8.73 12.26
CA GLY A 142 -2.16 8.51 13.04
C GLY A 142 -2.98 7.30 12.60
N ARG A 143 -2.66 6.67 11.47
CA ARG A 143 -3.24 5.36 11.11
C ARG A 143 -2.51 4.26 11.88
N ARG A 144 -3.29 3.31 12.40
CA ARG A 144 -2.77 2.24 13.25
C ARG A 144 -2.33 1.00 12.47
N THR A 145 -2.52 0.94 11.15
CA THR A 145 -2.27 -0.28 10.36
C THR A 145 -0.85 -0.81 10.53
N ALA A 146 0.18 0.00 10.23
CA ALA A 146 1.58 -0.44 10.38
C ALA A 146 1.96 -0.78 11.84
N ALA A 147 1.47 0.01 12.81
CA ALA A 147 1.72 -0.24 14.23
C ALA A 147 1.06 -1.54 14.72
N LEU A 148 -0.15 -1.84 14.26
CA LEU A 148 -0.87 -3.06 14.59
C LEU A 148 -0.22 -4.29 13.98
N SER A 149 0.29 -4.21 12.74
CA SER A 149 1.07 -5.29 12.14
C SER A 149 2.31 -5.62 12.97
N GLN A 150 3.02 -4.59 13.43
CA GLN A 150 4.23 -4.76 14.25
C GLN A 150 3.92 -5.32 15.64
N LEU A 151 2.85 -4.85 16.29
CA LEU A 151 2.38 -5.42 17.55
C LEU A 151 1.96 -6.89 17.37
N ALA A 152 1.26 -7.22 16.28
CA ALA A 152 0.86 -8.59 15.98
C ALA A 152 2.07 -9.53 15.80
N ARG A 153 3.15 -9.04 15.17
CA ARG A 153 4.43 -9.75 15.08
C ARG A 153 5.01 -10.04 16.47
N GLU A 154 5.09 -9.03 17.33
CA GLU A 154 5.63 -9.16 18.70
C GLU A 154 4.84 -10.15 19.56
N ILE A 155 3.50 -10.10 19.48
CA ILE A 155 2.62 -11.05 20.16
C ILE A 155 2.88 -12.48 19.66
N ARG A 156 2.98 -12.68 18.34
CA ARG A 156 3.23 -14.01 17.76
C ARG A 156 4.60 -14.56 18.12
N ALA A 157 5.64 -13.72 18.14
CA ALA A 157 6.98 -14.11 18.55
C ALA A 157 7.00 -14.58 20.01
N THR A 158 6.37 -13.81 20.91
CA THR A 158 6.27 -14.14 22.33
C THR A 158 5.53 -15.46 22.56
N SER A 159 4.40 -15.66 21.87
CA SER A 159 3.63 -16.91 21.95
C SER A 159 4.44 -18.14 21.49
N ARG A 160 5.25 -18.01 20.43
CA ARG A 160 6.10 -19.11 19.94
C ARG A 160 7.17 -19.49 20.95
N THR A 161 7.88 -18.52 21.52
CA THR A 161 8.89 -18.74 22.56
C THR A 161 8.30 -19.43 23.80
N ASN A 162 7.11 -19.01 24.23
CA ASN A 162 6.43 -19.62 25.38
C ASN A 162 6.00 -21.08 25.10
N GLN A 163 5.60 -21.39 23.87
CA GLN A 163 5.21 -22.74 23.47
C GLN A 163 6.43 -23.68 23.39
N GLU A 164 7.57 -23.21 22.86
CA GLU A 164 8.83 -23.97 22.83
C GLU A 164 9.38 -24.24 24.23
N ALA A 165 9.30 -23.26 25.14
CA ALA A 165 9.71 -23.43 26.54
C ALA A 165 8.84 -24.47 27.28
N ASN A 166 7.53 -24.50 27.02
CA ASN A 166 6.62 -25.48 27.64
C ASN A 166 6.76 -26.91 27.09
N HIS A 167 7.30 -27.10 25.88
CA HIS A 167 7.56 -28.42 25.29
C HIS A 167 8.94 -28.99 25.63
N ALA A 168 9.84 -28.18 26.18
CA ALA A 168 11.19 -28.58 26.60
C ALA A 168 11.29 -29.03 28.08
N VAL A 169 10.17 -29.05 28.80
CA VAL A 169 10.01 -29.50 30.19
C VAL A 169 9.27 -30.83 30.23
#